data_AF-A0A7R8ZWG9-F1
#
_entry.id   AF-A0A7R8ZWG9-F1
#
_cell.length_a   1.000
_cell.length_b   1.000
_cell.length_c   1.000
_cell.angle_alpha   90.00
_cell.angle_beta   90.00
_cell.angle_gamma   90.00
#
_symmetry.space_group_name_H-M   'P 1'
#
loop_
_entity.id
_entity.type
_entity.pdbx_description
1 polymer ?
#
loop_
_entity_poly.entity_id
_entity_poly.type
_entity_poly.pdbx_seq_one_letter_code
_entity_poly.pdbx_strand_id
1 'polypeptide(L)'
;MAQFSASRKQPPQIAHGIQKTEMVHIAQPIRSWIEIPQHSGSYGVMPCFVADGDLLSTKVVSSYAKNPTQYSLPSHNAWVMLFDGKT
;
A
#
# COMPACT_ATOMS: atom_id res chain seq x y z
N MET A 1 41.11 21.05 -8.96
CA MET A 1 39.97 20.83 -9.88
C MET A 1 39.25 19.57 -9.41
N ALA A 2 38.27 19.69 -8.51
CA ALA A 2 37.58 18.55 -7.92
C ALA A 2 36.33 18.23 -8.76
N GLN A 3 36.27 17.02 -9.32
CA GLN A 3 35.09 16.51 -10.02
C GLN A 3 34.01 16.20 -8.99
N PHE A 4 32.90 16.94 -9.05
CA PHE A 4 31.67 16.59 -8.35
C PHE A 4 31.05 15.38 -9.05
N SER A 5 31.19 14.20 -8.46
CA SER A 5 30.37 13.04 -8.78
C SER A 5 28.95 13.33 -8.29
N ALA A 6 28.04 13.60 -9.22
CA ALA A 6 26.62 13.77 -8.92
C ALA A 6 26.08 12.43 -8.40
N SER A 7 26.00 12.30 -7.08
CA SER A 7 25.26 11.22 -6.42
C SER A 7 23.81 11.31 -6.91
N ARG A 8 23.43 10.38 -7.80
CA ARG A 8 22.05 10.21 -8.25
C ARG A 8 21.22 9.92 -7.01
N LYS A 9 20.53 10.94 -6.47
CA LYS A 9 19.56 10.77 -5.41
C LYS A 9 18.53 9.77 -5.92
N GLN A 10 18.45 8.59 -5.29
CA GLN A 10 17.38 7.65 -5.57
C GLN A 10 16.04 8.38 -5.38
N PRO A 11 15.11 8.29 -6.35
CA PRO A 11 13.77 8.81 -6.14
C PRO A 11 13.15 8.28 -4.84
N PRO A 12 12.24 9.04 -4.21
CA PRO A 12 11.49 8.52 -3.08
C PRO A 12 10.78 7.24 -3.49
N GLN A 13 10.75 6.23 -2.60
CA GLN A 13 10.24 4.89 -2.90
C GLN A 13 8.81 4.88 -3.47
N ILE A 14 8.00 5.87 -3.09
CA ILE A 14 6.64 6.08 -3.62
C ILE A 14 6.67 6.44 -5.11
N ALA A 15 7.57 7.34 -5.53
CA ALA A 15 7.71 7.74 -6.93
C ALA A 15 8.20 6.57 -7.80
N HIS A 16 9.12 5.77 -7.27
CA HIS A 16 9.53 4.51 -7.91
C HIS A 16 8.37 3.53 -8.07
N GLY A 17 7.54 3.38 -7.05
CA GLY A 17 6.36 2.50 -7.11
C GLY A 17 5.35 2.95 -8.17
N ILE A 18 5.07 4.25 -8.26
CA ILE A 18 4.17 4.82 -9.27
C ILE A 18 4.74 4.60 -10.68
N GLN A 19 6.03 4.92 -10.90
CA GLN A 19 6.69 4.74 -12.18
C GLN A 19 6.72 3.26 -12.60
N LYS A 20 6.99 2.35 -11.66
CA LYS A 20 6.99 0.90 -11.93
C LYS A 20 5.59 0.33 -12.16
N THR A 21 4.53 0.97 -11.67
CA THR A 21 3.15 0.55 -11.94
C THR A 21 2.77 0.76 -13.39
N GLU A 22 3.38 1.75 -14.06
CA GLU A 22 3.28 1.93 -15.51
C GLU A 22 4.12 0.92 -16.31
N MET A 23 4.99 0.16 -15.63
CA MET A 23 5.81 -0.90 -16.22
C MET A 23 5.24 -2.29 -15.86
N VAL A 24 5.54 -3.30 -16.68
CA VAL A 24 5.02 -4.69 -16.56
C VAL A 24 5.48 -5.43 -15.28
N HIS A 25 6.24 -4.77 -14.40
CA HIS A 25 6.91 -5.38 -13.24
C HIS A 25 6.11 -5.27 -11.92
N ILE A 26 4.90 -4.72 -11.95
CA ILE A 26 3.99 -4.68 -10.79
C ILE A 26 2.65 -5.31 -11.17
N ALA A 27 2.22 -6.29 -10.39
CA ALA A 27 0.87 -6.84 -10.43
C ALA A 27 0.09 -6.30 -9.23
N GLN A 28 -0.66 -5.22 -9.45
CA GLN A 28 -1.53 -4.61 -8.46
C GLN A 28 -2.99 -4.63 -8.95
N PRO A 29 -3.78 -5.64 -8.58
CA PRO A 29 -5.18 -5.70 -8.99
C PRO A 29 -6.00 -4.57 -8.33
N ILE A 30 -7.21 -4.36 -8.86
CA ILE A 30 -8.19 -3.50 -8.20
C ILE A 30 -8.47 -4.05 -6.80
N ARG A 31 -8.50 -3.15 -5.81
CA ARG A 31 -8.80 -3.49 -4.41
C ARG A 31 -10.12 -4.25 -4.29
N SER A 32 -10.15 -5.25 -3.41
CA SER A 32 -11.40 -5.87 -2.97
C SER A 32 -11.96 -5.05 -1.82
N TRP A 33 -13.28 -4.85 -1.80
CA TRP A 33 -13.94 -3.97 -0.87
C TRP A 33 -15.28 -4.55 -0.42
N ILE A 34 -15.53 -4.51 0.89
CA ILE A 34 -16.76 -4.98 1.53
C ILE A 34 -17.32 -3.83 2.35
N GLU A 35 -18.57 -3.49 2.11
CA GLU A 35 -19.33 -2.60 2.97
C GLU A 35 -19.92 -3.39 4.15
N ILE A 36 -19.96 -2.76 5.32
CA ILE A 36 -20.53 -3.29 6.56
C ILE A 36 -21.63 -2.32 7.03
N PRO A 37 -22.81 -2.33 6.38
CA PRO A 37 -23.84 -1.30 6.57
C PRO A 37 -24.32 -1.20 8.02
N GLN A 38 -24.42 -2.33 8.72
CA GLN A 38 -24.88 -2.44 10.11
C GLN A 38 -24.01 -1.62 11.07
N HIS A 39 -22.75 -1.41 10.72
CA HIS A 39 -21.78 -0.67 11.53
C HIS A 39 -21.34 0.66 10.89
N SER A 40 -21.97 1.07 9.77
CA SER A 40 -21.54 2.25 9.00
C SER A 40 -20.04 2.20 8.67
N GLY A 41 -19.54 1.01 8.34
CA GLY A 41 -18.12 0.75 8.17
C GLY A 41 -17.82 0.03 6.87
N SER A 42 -16.53 -0.10 6.58
CA SER A 42 -16.03 -0.74 5.38
C SER A 42 -14.72 -1.47 5.66
N TYR A 43 -14.45 -2.48 4.85
CA TYR A 43 -13.26 -3.30 4.93
C TYR A 43 -12.68 -3.52 3.53
N GLY A 44 -11.38 -3.30 3.37
CA GLY A 44 -10.69 -3.35 2.11
C GLY A 44 -9.42 -4.19 2.17
N VAL A 45 -9.14 -4.87 1.05
CA VAL A 45 -7.89 -5.60 0.82
C VAL A 45 -7.22 -5.04 -0.42
N MET A 46 -5.96 -4.65 -0.29
CA MET A 46 -5.16 -4.03 -1.33
C MET A 46 -3.87 -4.85 -1.52
N PRO A 47 -3.92 -5.95 -2.30
CA PRO A 47 -2.76 -6.77 -2.58
C PRO A 47 -1.91 -6.16 -3.69
N CYS A 48 -0.61 -6.41 -3.66
CA CYS A 48 0.35 -5.99 -4.67
C CYS A 48 1.53 -6.96 -4.69
N PHE A 49 1.92 -7.39 -5.90
CA PHE A 49 3.17 -8.09 -6.14
C PHE A 49 4.10 -7.21 -6.98
N VAL A 50 5.36 -7.10 -6.56
CA VAL A 50 6.41 -6.38 -7.28
C VAL A 50 7.48 -7.40 -7.68
N ALA A 51 7.59 -7.65 -8.98
CA ALA A 51 8.54 -8.62 -9.52
C ALA A 51 10.00 -8.19 -9.30
N ASP A 52 10.26 -6.87 -9.40
CA ASP A 52 11.58 -6.31 -9.10
C ASP A 52 11.78 -6.24 -7.57
N GLY A 53 12.20 -7.38 -7.01
CA GLY A 53 12.42 -7.59 -5.58
C GLY A 53 11.70 -8.80 -5.00
N ASP A 54 10.90 -9.52 -5.80
CA ASP A 54 10.09 -10.67 -5.37
C ASP A 54 9.28 -10.36 -4.08
N LEU A 55 8.58 -9.22 -4.09
CA LEU A 55 7.85 -8.73 -2.92
C LEU A 55 6.35 -8.95 -3.12
N LEU A 56 5.75 -9.80 -2.30
CA LEU A 56 4.30 -9.94 -2.20
C LEU A 56 3.83 -9.23 -0.94
N SER A 57 2.89 -8.30 -1.08
CA SER A 57 2.31 -7.60 0.06
C SER A 57 0.80 -7.47 -0.06
N THR A 58 0.14 -7.32 1.08
CA THR A 58 -1.25 -6.89 1.10
C THR A 58 -1.52 -5.97 2.26
N LYS A 59 -2.22 -4.88 1.99
CA LYS A 59 -2.75 -4.01 3.01
C LYS A 59 -4.21 -4.35 3.25
N VAL A 60 -4.52 -4.71 4.48
CA VAL A 60 -5.88 -4.82 4.99
C VAL A 60 -6.23 -3.53 5.71
N VAL A 61 -7.35 -2.92 5.37
CA VAL A 61 -7.79 -1.66 5.97
C VAL A 61 -9.27 -1.74 6.35
N SER A 62 -9.61 -1.17 7.49
CA SER A 62 -11.00 -0.94 7.88
C SER A 62 -11.23 0.55 8.07
N SER A 63 -12.36 1.07 7.59
CA SER A 63 -12.76 2.46 7.78
C SER A 63 -14.14 2.56 8.41
N TYR A 64 -14.22 3.30 9.51
CA TYR A 64 -15.42 3.57 10.29
C TYR A 64 -15.47 5.06 10.63
N ALA A 65 -16.23 5.83 9.85
CA ALA A 65 -16.25 7.30 9.96
C ALA A 65 -16.69 7.82 11.33
N LYS A 66 -17.50 7.04 12.06
CA LYS A 66 -18.03 7.39 13.38
C LYS A 66 -17.11 7.03 14.54
N ASN A 67 -16.03 6.27 14.32
CA ASN A 67 -15.11 5.86 15.38
C ASN A 67 -14.53 7.01 16.21
N PRO A 68 -14.07 8.13 15.60
CA PRO A 68 -13.47 9.22 16.37
C PRO A 68 -14.47 9.88 17.33
N THR A 69 -15.72 10.02 16.90
CA THR A 69 -16.75 10.75 17.65
C THR A 69 -17.52 9.86 18.62
N GLN A 70 -17.72 8.58 18.32
CA GLN A 70 -18.53 7.67 19.14
C GLN A 70 -17.70 6.80 20.11
N TYR A 71 -16.48 6.44 19.73
CA TYR A 71 -15.69 5.44 20.45
C TYR A 71 -14.29 5.92 20.81
N SER A 72 -13.94 7.17 20.49
CA SER A 72 -12.58 7.71 20.66
C SER A 72 -11.49 6.84 20.00
N LEU A 73 -11.83 6.19 18.88
CA LEU A 73 -10.92 5.35 18.10
C LEU A 73 -10.57 6.04 16.77
N PRO A 74 -9.44 5.68 16.14
CA PRO A 74 -9.14 6.13 14.78
C PRO A 74 -10.23 5.73 13.78
N SER A 75 -10.47 6.59 12.79
CA SER A 75 -11.43 6.31 11.71
C SER A 75 -10.93 5.21 10.78
N HIS A 76 -9.62 5.07 10.61
CA HIS A 76 -9.00 4.07 9.76
C HIS A 76 -8.01 3.25 10.57
N ASN A 77 -8.09 1.93 10.46
CA ASN A 77 -7.11 1.00 10.98
C ASN A 77 -6.62 0.13 9.84
N ALA A 78 -5.32 -0.13 9.78
CA ALA A 78 -4.74 -0.91 8.70
C ALA A 78 -3.58 -1.77 9.17
N TRP A 79 -3.41 -2.90 8.49
CA TRP A 79 -2.33 -3.86 8.67
C TRP A 79 -1.70 -4.08 7.31
N VAL A 80 -0.37 -4.07 7.25
CA VAL A 80 0.38 -4.45 6.05
C VAL A 80 1.06 -5.76 6.34
N MET A 81 0.73 -6.77 5.56
CA MET A 81 1.43 -8.05 5.59
C MET A 81 2.40 -8.09 4.42
N LEU A 82 3.62 -8.52 4.71
CA LEU A 82 4.68 -8.72 3.73
C LEU A 82 5.01 -10.21 3.71
N PHE A 83 5.10 -10.76 2.51
CA PHE A 83 5.40 -12.15 2.22
C PHE A 83 6.61 -12.21 1.30
N ASP A 84 7.35 -13.31 1.37
CA ASP A 84 8.32 -13.66 0.34
C ASP A 84 7.55 -13.95 -0.95
N GLY A 85 7.95 -13.34 -2.07
CA GLY A 85 7.33 -13.59 -3.37
C GLY A 85 7.70 -14.94 -3.99
N LYS A 86 8.69 -15.64 -3.41
CA LYS A 86 9.21 -16.92 -3.93
C LYS A 86 8.63 -18.16 -3.25
N THR A 87 8.07 -18.02 -2.05
CA THR A 87 7.62 -19.12 -1.19
C THR A 87 6.24 -18.83 -0.62
#